data_AF-A0A6L6FHJ1-F1
#
_entry.id   AF-A0A6L6FHJ1-F1
#
_cell.length_a   1.000
_cell.length_b   1.000
_cell.length_c   1.000
_cell.angle_alpha   90.00
_cell.angle_beta   90.00
_cell.angle_gamma   90.00
#
_symmetry.space_group_name_H-M   'P 1'
#
loop_
_entity.id
_entity.type
_entity.pdbx_description
1 polymer ?
#
loop_
_entity_poly.entity_id
_entity_poly.type
_entity_poly.pdbx_seq_one_letter_code
_entity_poly.pdbx_strand_id
1 'polypeptide(L)'
;MIMLSRAVFISIFIIWNLASIIYIDNLGSLRQSLPQNIISWLAIALIISIIAFTVFYRKNRIFITIPAMCFCLALAILSINLFYLKESNNVIFWYWSGISAGVILYIVGLQIREKWLIQSFCIYCFIAINVIQCLFTIYQYFFETSIFYFATDMRSYGLTQQITILSVNMAMSCMFSLMTLVLSQFKLASLIQEKCRITLLSFCIFLFTVTLIVLQSITTTLSFAVCAFIFICLFYQKNKVRVSVSYFIIAVAVFIGVYLIQLCPKYIDSEIINRFHLKQMLRFSISLFIYPPAEVWEQPLIINASMEKNQLPFLSSENYIVPHIYNEILRWIMTGGFINLIFMSLIITGGIYVIYQSIIKYKKNGNGYSISLVLALTPVVINSNLEHPFLQSVLHWGMIILFLSFSDASFPLREQSSFYINKHLSLLFSFSTFIIGLIVFIIGLNLFNGQSFFHTNIFSFA
;
A
#
# COMPACT_ATOMS: atom_id res chain seq x y z
N MET A 1 21.79 -22.14 -7.39
CA MET A 1 20.35 -21.96 -7.03
C MET A 1 20.05 -20.74 -6.17
N ILE A 2 20.90 -20.31 -5.23
CA ILE A 2 20.64 -19.11 -4.40
C ILE A 2 20.52 -17.83 -5.26
N MET A 3 21.39 -17.69 -6.25
CA MET A 3 21.31 -16.61 -7.23
C MET A 3 20.05 -16.70 -8.10
N LEU A 4 19.62 -17.91 -8.46
CA LEU A 4 18.41 -18.15 -9.25
C LEU A 4 17.15 -17.71 -8.49
N SER A 5 16.96 -18.15 -7.24
CA SER A 5 15.78 -17.74 -6.46
C SER A 5 15.72 -16.22 -6.23
N ARG A 6 16.88 -15.56 -6.12
CA ARG A 6 16.98 -14.10 -6.03
C ARG A 6 16.60 -13.42 -7.33
N ALA A 7 17.21 -13.86 -8.43
CA ALA A 7 16.92 -13.33 -9.75
C ALA A 7 15.45 -13.48 -10.10
N VAL A 8 14.83 -14.62 -9.77
CA VAL A 8 13.41 -14.87 -9.99
C VAL A 8 12.54 -13.96 -9.12
N PHE A 9 12.82 -13.82 -7.81
CA PHE A 9 12.10 -12.88 -6.94
C PHE A 9 12.18 -11.45 -7.46
N ILE A 10 13.39 -11.01 -7.82
CA ILE A 10 13.67 -9.69 -8.37
C ILE A 10 12.89 -9.48 -9.68
N SER A 11 12.91 -10.46 -10.57
CA SER A 11 12.22 -10.38 -11.87
C SER A 11 10.72 -10.24 -11.68
N ILE A 12 10.12 -11.03 -10.78
CA ILE A 12 8.68 -10.93 -10.47
C ILE A 12 8.36 -9.59 -9.85
N PHE A 13 9.20 -9.10 -8.94
CA PHE A 13 8.99 -7.78 -8.33
C PHE A 13 9.05 -6.66 -9.36
N ILE A 14 9.98 -6.73 -10.33
CA ILE A 14 10.03 -5.78 -11.46
C ILE A 14 8.74 -5.87 -12.28
N ILE A 15 8.34 -7.07 -12.71
CA ILE A 15 7.12 -7.27 -13.52
C ILE A 15 5.89 -6.74 -12.79
N TRP A 16 5.78 -7.03 -11.49
CA TRP A 16 4.68 -6.57 -10.65
C TRP A 16 4.58 -5.03 -10.62
N ASN A 17 5.71 -4.34 -10.46
CA ASN A 17 5.71 -2.88 -10.45
C ASN A 17 5.55 -2.28 -11.86
N LEU A 18 6.07 -2.93 -12.91
CA LEU A 18 5.86 -2.50 -14.30
C LEU A 18 4.38 -2.55 -14.69
N ALA A 19 3.60 -3.45 -14.10
CA ALA A 19 2.15 -3.48 -14.29
C ALA A 19 1.45 -2.18 -13.87
N SER A 20 2.08 -1.32 -13.06
CA SER A 20 1.55 0.01 -12.75
C SER A 20 1.73 1.05 -13.87
N ILE A 21 2.64 0.78 -14.82
CA ILE A 21 2.90 1.61 -16.00
C ILE A 21 1.98 1.20 -17.16
N ILE A 22 1.54 -0.05 -17.20
CA ILE A 22 0.67 -0.52 -18.27
C ILE A 22 -0.76 -0.07 -17.95
N TYR A 23 -1.29 0.84 -18.74
CA TYR A 23 -2.70 1.18 -18.71
C TYR A 23 -3.50 0.03 -19.32
N ILE A 24 -4.46 -0.51 -18.58
CA ILE A 24 -5.42 -1.51 -19.06
C ILE A 24 -6.82 -1.01 -18.69
N ASP A 25 -7.73 -0.99 -19.66
CA ASP A 25 -9.10 -0.53 -19.43
C ASP A 25 -9.83 -1.35 -18.37
N ASN A 26 -10.75 -0.68 -17.68
CA ASN A 26 -11.58 -1.31 -16.67
C ASN A 26 -12.53 -2.32 -17.31
N LEU A 27 -12.53 -3.55 -16.78
CA LEU A 27 -13.37 -4.66 -17.24
C LEU A 27 -14.86 -4.51 -16.81
N GLY A 28 -15.34 -3.28 -16.62
CA GLY A 28 -16.76 -2.92 -16.63
C GLY A 28 -17.64 -3.32 -15.44
N SER A 29 -17.19 -4.07 -14.43
CA SER A 29 -18.11 -4.62 -13.41
C SER A 29 -17.89 -4.12 -11.98
N LEU A 30 -16.66 -3.93 -11.50
CA LEU A 30 -16.35 -3.48 -10.13
C LEU A 30 -15.01 -2.73 -10.11
N ARG A 31 -14.83 -1.71 -9.26
CA ARG A 31 -13.50 -1.06 -9.08
C ARG A 31 -12.40 -2.02 -8.60
N GLN A 32 -12.76 -3.22 -8.13
CA GLN A 32 -11.83 -4.29 -7.77
C GLN A 32 -11.36 -5.11 -8.98
N SER A 33 -12.11 -5.15 -10.08
CA SER A 33 -11.77 -5.88 -11.32
C SER A 33 -10.84 -5.07 -12.25
N LEU A 34 -10.03 -4.20 -11.66
CA LEU A 34 -8.87 -3.62 -12.32
C LEU A 34 -7.90 -4.74 -12.72
N PRO A 35 -7.52 -4.85 -14.00
CA PRO A 35 -6.52 -5.83 -14.44
C PRO A 35 -5.21 -5.75 -13.62
N GLN A 36 -4.84 -4.56 -13.17
CA GLN A 36 -3.70 -4.32 -12.28
C GLN A 36 -3.81 -5.06 -10.93
N ASN A 37 -5.01 -5.19 -10.37
CA ASN A 37 -5.23 -5.92 -9.12
C ASN A 37 -5.05 -7.44 -9.32
N ILE A 38 -5.51 -7.97 -10.46
CA ILE A 38 -5.32 -9.38 -10.82
C ILE A 38 -3.83 -9.69 -10.97
N ILE A 39 -3.10 -8.86 -11.73
CA ILE A 39 -1.65 -9.00 -11.90
C ILE A 39 -0.93 -8.92 -10.55
N SER A 40 -1.39 -8.04 -9.66
CA SER A 40 -0.84 -7.92 -8.31
C SER A 40 -1.06 -9.17 -7.46
N TRP A 41 -2.26 -9.75 -7.49
CA TRP A 41 -2.53 -11.01 -6.79
C TRP A 41 -1.69 -12.17 -7.33
N LEU A 42 -1.53 -12.27 -8.65
CA LEU A 42 -0.65 -13.25 -9.29
C LEU A 42 0.80 -13.09 -8.87
N ALA A 43 1.31 -11.86 -8.85
CA ALA A 43 2.66 -11.56 -8.40
C ALA A 43 2.87 -11.92 -6.92
N ILE A 44 1.91 -11.57 -6.05
CA ILE A 44 1.95 -11.91 -4.62
C ILE A 44 1.96 -13.43 -4.43
N ALA A 45 1.10 -14.17 -5.13
CA ALA A 45 1.06 -15.63 -5.07
C ALA A 45 2.40 -16.25 -5.50
N LEU A 46 3.02 -15.75 -6.57
CA LEU A 46 4.34 -16.20 -7.01
C LEU A 46 5.42 -15.88 -5.98
N ILE A 47 5.45 -14.66 -5.44
CA ILE A 47 6.44 -14.25 -4.42
C ILE A 47 6.33 -15.17 -3.20
N ILE A 48 5.11 -15.42 -2.71
CA ILE A 48 4.85 -16.36 -1.61
C ILE A 48 5.42 -17.74 -1.96
N SER A 49 5.09 -18.27 -3.14
CA SER A 49 5.49 -19.60 -3.56
C SER A 49 7.02 -19.75 -3.63
N ILE A 50 7.74 -18.79 -4.20
CA ILE A 50 9.19 -18.87 -4.38
C ILE A 50 9.91 -18.81 -3.05
N ILE A 51 9.51 -17.89 -2.17
CA ILE A 51 10.16 -17.78 -0.87
C ILE A 51 9.83 -19.03 -0.04
N ALA A 52 8.59 -19.53 -0.06
CA ALA A 52 8.21 -20.79 0.58
C ALA A 52 9.06 -21.97 0.06
N PHE A 53 9.24 -22.09 -1.25
CA PHE A 53 10.12 -23.08 -1.86
C PHE A 53 11.58 -22.94 -1.39
N THR A 54 12.11 -21.72 -1.27
CA THR A 54 13.47 -21.52 -0.76
C THR A 54 13.63 -21.93 0.70
N VAL A 55 12.59 -21.74 1.52
CA VAL A 55 12.56 -22.18 2.92
C VAL A 55 12.52 -23.70 3.00
N PHE A 56 11.67 -24.34 2.18
CA PHE A 56 11.56 -25.79 2.06
C PHE A 56 12.89 -26.43 1.65
N TYR A 57 13.45 -25.99 0.53
CA TYR A 57 14.68 -26.54 -0.06
C TYR A 57 15.86 -26.44 0.91
N ARG A 58 15.96 -25.34 1.66
CA ARG A 58 17.03 -25.12 2.64
C ARG A 58 16.79 -25.82 3.99
N LYS A 59 15.61 -26.40 4.21
CA LYS A 59 15.22 -27.02 5.47
C LYS A 59 15.33 -26.06 6.67
N ASN A 60 14.98 -24.80 6.44
CA ASN A 60 15.03 -23.75 7.45
C ASN A 60 13.84 -23.86 8.42
N ARG A 61 14.05 -23.40 9.65
CA ARG A 61 12.95 -23.19 10.62
C ARG A 61 12.29 -21.84 10.35
N ILE A 62 10.96 -21.82 10.34
CA ILE A 62 10.17 -20.59 10.27
C ILE A 62 10.17 -19.91 11.64
N PHE A 63 10.56 -18.63 11.65
CA PHE A 63 10.50 -17.77 12.82
C PHE A 63 9.24 -16.91 12.78
N ILE A 64 8.53 -16.83 13.91
CA ILE A 64 7.35 -15.98 14.08
C ILE A 64 7.68 -14.90 15.11
N THR A 65 7.53 -13.64 14.72
CA THR A 65 7.67 -12.46 15.58
C THR A 65 6.34 -12.14 16.28
N ILE A 66 6.39 -11.29 17.30
CA ILE A 66 5.18 -10.86 18.02
C ILE A 66 4.16 -10.18 17.09
N PRO A 67 4.54 -9.26 16.17
CA PRO A 67 3.61 -8.74 15.16
C PRO A 67 2.95 -9.82 14.30
N ALA A 68 3.74 -10.80 13.83
CA ALA A 68 3.20 -11.92 13.05
C ALA A 68 2.18 -12.72 13.86
N MET A 69 2.42 -12.93 15.15
CA MET A 69 1.49 -13.62 16.05
C MET A 69 0.19 -12.84 16.24
N CYS A 70 0.25 -11.51 16.40
CA CYS A 70 -0.94 -10.65 16.41
C CYS A 70 -1.75 -10.78 15.11
N PHE A 71 -1.08 -10.78 13.95
CA PHE A 71 -1.74 -10.94 12.66
C PHE A 71 -2.34 -12.34 12.46
N CYS A 72 -1.69 -13.40 12.94
CA CYS A 72 -2.24 -14.76 12.93
C CYS A 72 -3.48 -14.88 13.84
N LEU A 73 -3.42 -14.30 15.05
CA LEU A 73 -4.56 -14.28 15.96
C LEU A 73 -5.74 -13.48 15.40
N ALA A 74 -5.45 -12.33 14.77
CA ALA A 74 -6.44 -11.56 14.04
C ALA A 74 -7.15 -12.43 12.99
N LEU A 75 -6.39 -13.14 12.15
CA LEU A 75 -6.95 -14.03 11.13
C LEU A 75 -7.80 -15.16 11.74
N ALA A 76 -7.38 -15.74 12.87
CA ALA A 76 -8.15 -16.75 13.58
C ALA A 76 -9.49 -16.20 14.06
N ILE A 77 -9.53 -14.98 14.61
CA ILE A 77 -10.77 -14.32 15.04
C ILE A 77 -11.66 -13.99 13.85
N LEU A 78 -11.09 -13.46 12.77
CA LEU A 78 -11.84 -13.17 11.54
C LEU A 78 -12.51 -14.42 10.96
N SER A 79 -11.89 -15.59 11.11
CA SER A 79 -12.47 -16.86 10.63
C SER A 79 -13.81 -17.21 11.28
N ILE A 80 -14.11 -16.67 12.47
CA ILE A 80 -15.41 -16.86 13.14
C ILE A 80 -16.55 -16.29 12.29
N ASN A 81 -16.32 -15.17 11.59
CA ASN A 81 -17.33 -14.55 10.73
C ASN A 81 -17.75 -15.44 9.56
N LEU A 82 -16.87 -16.33 9.08
CA LEU A 82 -17.19 -17.28 7.99
C LEU A 82 -18.24 -18.31 8.41
N PHE A 83 -18.37 -18.58 9.71
CA PHE A 83 -19.32 -19.56 10.23
C PHE A 83 -20.61 -18.91 10.75
N TYR A 84 -20.55 -17.63 11.15
CA TYR A 84 -21.66 -16.94 11.81
C TYR A 84 -22.63 -16.23 10.84
N LEU A 85 -22.13 -15.59 9.77
CA LEU A 85 -22.94 -14.76 8.87
C LEU A 85 -23.45 -15.53 7.64
N LYS A 86 -24.63 -16.17 7.74
CA LYS A 86 -25.19 -17.04 6.68
C LYS A 86 -25.52 -16.35 5.34
N GLU A 87 -25.87 -15.07 5.32
CA GLU A 87 -26.46 -14.42 4.13
C GLU A 87 -25.45 -13.73 3.19
N SER A 88 -24.17 -13.59 3.58
CA SER A 88 -23.15 -12.90 2.78
C SER A 88 -21.78 -13.63 2.71
N ASN A 89 -21.80 -14.96 2.75
CA ASN A 89 -20.59 -15.80 2.79
C ASN A 89 -19.56 -15.50 1.69
N ASN A 90 -20.00 -15.20 0.47
CA ASN A 90 -19.07 -14.96 -0.64
C ASN A 90 -18.19 -13.72 -0.44
N VAL A 91 -18.78 -12.61 -0.01
CA VAL A 91 -18.04 -11.35 0.17
C VAL A 91 -17.06 -11.47 1.34
N ILE A 92 -17.52 -12.03 2.46
CA ILE A 92 -16.70 -12.29 3.66
C ILE A 92 -15.54 -13.24 3.32
N PHE A 93 -15.77 -14.24 2.48
CA PHE A 93 -14.73 -15.16 2.01
C PHE A 93 -13.62 -14.43 1.25
N TRP A 94 -13.96 -13.54 0.31
CA TRP A 94 -12.96 -12.78 -0.44
C TRP A 94 -12.13 -11.88 0.48
N TYR A 95 -12.78 -11.21 1.43
CA TYR A 95 -12.13 -10.41 2.46
C TYR A 95 -11.14 -11.23 3.31
N TRP A 96 -11.59 -12.39 3.81
CA TRP A 96 -10.76 -13.31 4.56
C TRP A 96 -9.58 -13.81 3.71
N SER A 97 -9.81 -14.15 2.44
CA SER A 97 -8.79 -14.64 1.52
C SER A 97 -7.69 -13.59 1.30
N GLY A 98 -8.06 -12.32 1.10
CA GLY A 98 -7.11 -11.22 0.93
C GLY A 98 -6.25 -11.06 2.18
N ILE A 99 -6.87 -10.98 3.37
CA ILE A 99 -6.14 -10.86 4.63
C ILE A 99 -5.22 -12.07 4.86
N SER A 100 -5.68 -13.28 4.53
CA SER A 100 -4.88 -14.50 4.66
C SER A 100 -3.63 -14.47 3.79
N ALA A 101 -3.75 -14.05 2.53
CA ALA A 101 -2.61 -13.85 1.65
C ALA A 101 -1.64 -12.80 2.22
N GLY A 102 -2.15 -11.78 2.90
CA GLY A 102 -1.35 -10.74 3.54
C GLY A 102 -0.56 -11.25 4.73
N VAL A 103 -1.20 -12.00 5.62
CA VAL A 103 -0.52 -12.64 6.77
C VAL A 103 0.56 -13.61 6.29
N ILE A 104 0.25 -14.42 5.27
CA ILE A 104 1.23 -15.35 4.67
C ILE A 104 2.38 -14.57 4.03
N LEU A 105 2.10 -13.53 3.24
CA LEU A 105 3.12 -12.68 2.63
C LEU A 105 4.03 -12.04 3.69
N TYR A 106 3.47 -11.59 4.81
CA TYR A 106 4.23 -11.05 5.94
C TYR A 106 5.18 -12.11 6.52
N ILE A 107 4.66 -13.29 6.89
CA ILE A 107 5.45 -14.37 7.50
C ILE A 107 6.55 -14.84 6.57
N VAL A 108 6.23 -15.00 5.29
CA VAL A 108 7.16 -15.43 4.25
C VAL A 108 8.22 -14.35 4.01
N GLY A 109 7.84 -13.07 4.00
CA GLY A 109 8.75 -11.93 3.93
C GLY A 109 9.77 -11.90 5.06
N LEU A 110 9.38 -12.29 6.28
CA LEU A 110 10.32 -12.45 7.40
C LEU A 110 11.42 -13.48 7.10
N GLN A 111 11.13 -14.54 6.34
CA GLN A 111 12.07 -15.65 6.10
C GLN A 111 13.14 -15.35 5.02
N ILE A 112 13.08 -14.18 4.36
CA ILE A 112 14.05 -13.83 3.31
C ILE A 112 15.47 -13.71 3.89
N ARG A 113 16.42 -14.44 3.30
CA ARG A 113 17.84 -14.48 3.69
C ARG A 113 18.70 -13.63 2.75
N GLU A 114 19.70 -12.94 3.30
CA GLU A 114 20.44 -11.82 2.68
C GLU A 114 19.52 -10.62 2.38
N LYS A 115 18.95 -10.14 3.49
CA LYS A 115 17.94 -9.10 3.55
C LYS A 115 18.38 -7.85 2.78
N TRP A 116 19.59 -7.37 3.01
CA TRP A 116 20.02 -6.07 2.51
C TRP A 116 19.97 -5.92 0.99
N LEU A 117 20.49 -6.89 0.22
CA LEU A 117 20.55 -6.78 -1.24
C LEU A 117 19.15 -6.77 -1.86
N ILE A 118 18.29 -7.71 -1.46
CA ILE A 118 16.93 -7.81 -1.98
C ILE A 118 16.12 -6.57 -1.56
N GLN A 119 16.24 -6.17 -0.30
CA GLN A 119 15.52 -5.01 0.23
C GLN A 119 15.93 -3.71 -0.45
N SER A 120 17.24 -3.45 -0.57
CA SER A 120 17.76 -2.26 -1.25
C SER A 120 17.38 -2.25 -2.73
N PHE A 121 17.43 -3.39 -3.40
CA PHE A 121 17.00 -3.53 -4.78
C PHE A 121 15.50 -3.22 -4.95
N CYS A 122 14.62 -3.77 -4.10
CA CYS A 122 13.20 -3.47 -4.13
C CYS A 122 12.91 -1.96 -3.99
N ILE A 123 13.63 -1.29 -3.09
CA ILE A 123 13.50 0.16 -2.87
C ILE A 123 13.93 0.93 -4.12
N TYR A 124 15.11 0.64 -4.68
CA TYR A 124 15.59 1.32 -5.89
C TYR A 124 14.71 1.05 -7.11
N CYS A 125 14.20 -0.16 -7.28
CA CYS A 125 13.27 -0.49 -8.34
C CYS A 125 11.95 0.27 -8.22
N PHE A 126 11.41 0.37 -7.00
CA PHE A 126 10.22 1.16 -6.76
C PHE A 126 10.45 2.65 -7.09
N ILE A 127 11.59 3.22 -6.68
CA ILE A 127 11.97 4.60 -7.05
C ILE A 127 12.04 4.74 -8.57
N ALA A 128 12.76 3.85 -9.27
CA ALA A 128 12.98 3.95 -10.71
C ALA A 128 11.67 3.89 -11.52
N ILE A 129 10.74 3.02 -11.15
CA ILE A 129 9.45 2.88 -11.82
C ILE A 129 8.59 4.14 -11.59
N ASN A 130 8.65 4.72 -10.40
CA ASN A 130 7.95 5.97 -10.12
C ASN A 130 8.60 7.18 -10.82
N VAL A 131 9.90 7.17 -11.11
CA VAL A 131 10.52 8.20 -11.99
C VAL A 131 9.87 8.16 -13.37
N ILE A 132 9.65 6.98 -13.93
CA ILE A 132 9.00 6.83 -15.24
C ILE A 132 7.57 7.39 -15.19
N GLN A 133 6.79 7.05 -14.16
CA GLN A 133 5.46 7.62 -13.94
C GLN A 133 5.50 9.15 -13.82
N CYS A 134 6.46 9.68 -13.07
CA CYS A 134 6.65 11.12 -12.87
C CYS A 134 6.91 11.81 -14.21
N LEU A 135 7.78 11.26 -15.06
CA LEU A 135 8.04 11.80 -16.40
C LEU A 135 6.78 11.80 -17.28
N PHE A 136 5.99 10.72 -17.26
CA PHE A 136 4.70 10.69 -17.97
C PHE A 136 3.72 11.75 -17.47
N THR A 137 3.65 11.96 -16.15
CA THR A 137 2.74 12.98 -15.57
C THR A 137 3.15 14.39 -15.94
N ILE A 138 4.46 14.68 -15.96
CA ILE A 138 5.01 15.96 -16.40
C ILE A 138 4.73 16.16 -17.88
N TYR A 139 4.91 15.13 -18.70
CA TYR A 139 4.59 15.20 -20.12
C TYR A 139 3.11 15.49 -20.38
N GLN A 140 2.20 14.79 -19.69
CA GLN A 140 0.76 15.04 -19.76
C GLN A 140 0.38 16.44 -19.28
N TYR A 141 1.09 16.97 -18.29
CA TYR A 141 0.85 18.31 -17.76
C TYR A 141 1.20 19.41 -18.77
N PHE A 142 2.31 19.27 -19.53
CA PHE A 142 2.79 20.31 -20.44
C PHE A 142 2.24 20.22 -21.87
N PHE A 143 2.11 19.01 -22.43
CA PHE A 143 1.91 18.87 -23.87
C PHE A 143 0.46 18.58 -24.25
N GLU A 144 -0.20 17.60 -23.64
CA GLU A 144 -1.61 17.28 -23.94
C GLU A 144 -2.13 16.19 -22.99
N THR A 145 -3.36 16.34 -22.50
CA THR A 145 -4.06 15.31 -21.71
C THR A 145 -4.64 14.17 -22.58
N SER A 146 -4.65 14.33 -23.91
CA SER A 146 -5.42 13.51 -24.86
C SER A 146 -4.60 12.53 -25.72
N ILE A 147 -3.26 12.57 -25.71
CA ILE A 147 -2.39 11.66 -26.50
C ILE A 147 -2.69 10.20 -26.21
N PHE A 148 -3.09 9.99 -24.97
CA PHE A 148 -3.71 8.82 -24.44
C PHE A 148 -5.20 9.20 -24.39
N TYR A 149 -6.12 8.45 -25.05
CA TYR A 149 -7.59 8.64 -25.16
C TYR A 149 -8.33 8.68 -23.81
N PHE A 150 -7.74 9.33 -22.82
CA PHE A 150 -7.76 8.93 -21.42
C PHE A 150 -8.13 10.12 -20.51
N ALA A 151 -7.88 11.38 -20.88
CA ALA A 151 -8.40 12.51 -20.12
C ALA A 151 -9.16 13.50 -21.01
N THR A 152 -10.44 13.20 -21.25
CA THR A 152 -11.43 14.22 -21.59
C THR A 152 -11.61 15.10 -20.34
N ASP A 153 -11.09 16.33 -20.37
CA ASP A 153 -11.26 17.39 -19.37
C ASP A 153 -10.72 17.17 -17.94
N MET A 154 -10.00 16.08 -17.68
CA MET A 154 -9.52 15.72 -16.33
C MET A 154 -8.04 16.10 -16.09
N ARG A 155 -7.71 16.38 -14.81
CA ARG A 155 -6.34 16.64 -14.30
C ARG A 155 -5.34 15.56 -14.75
N SER A 156 -4.07 15.92 -14.97
CA SER A 156 -3.00 14.97 -15.29
C SER A 156 -2.86 13.90 -14.21
N TYR A 157 -3.13 12.65 -14.53
CA TYR A 157 -3.12 11.54 -13.56
C TYR A 157 -2.09 10.45 -13.91
N GLY A 158 -1.21 10.68 -14.88
CA GLY A 158 -0.23 9.71 -15.33
C GLY A 158 -0.86 8.54 -16.07
N LEU A 159 -0.22 7.37 -15.99
CA LEU A 159 -0.78 6.11 -16.48
C LEU A 159 -1.62 5.39 -15.41
N THR A 160 -1.60 5.91 -14.19
CA THR A 160 -2.44 5.45 -13.09
C THR A 160 -3.83 6.05 -13.22
N GLN A 161 -4.85 5.21 -13.38
CA GLN A 161 -6.25 5.65 -13.58
C GLN A 161 -6.81 6.60 -12.50
N GLN A 162 -6.12 6.79 -11.37
CA GLN A 162 -6.53 7.68 -10.29
C GLN A 162 -5.39 8.53 -9.73
N ILE A 163 -5.69 9.82 -9.52
CA ILE A 163 -4.76 10.84 -9.01
C ILE A 163 -4.29 10.53 -7.59
N THR A 164 -5.18 10.04 -6.74
CA THR A 164 -4.88 9.75 -5.33
C THR A 164 -3.83 8.64 -5.22
N ILE A 165 -4.00 7.55 -5.98
CA ILE A 165 -3.05 6.45 -6.08
C ILE A 165 -1.67 6.95 -6.54
N LEU A 166 -1.62 7.80 -7.57
CA LEU A 166 -0.37 8.40 -8.05
C LEU A 166 0.30 9.28 -7.00
N SER A 167 -0.46 10.15 -6.35
CA SER A 167 0.08 11.10 -5.36
C SER A 167 0.68 10.38 -4.15
N VAL A 168 0.05 9.29 -3.71
CA VAL A 168 0.60 8.39 -2.68
C VAL A 168 1.90 7.73 -3.13
N ASN A 169 1.97 7.25 -4.37
CA ASN A 169 3.18 6.69 -4.97
C ASN A 169 4.33 7.70 -5.01
N MET A 170 4.05 8.96 -5.36
CA MET A 170 5.04 10.05 -5.34
C MET A 170 5.52 10.35 -3.92
N ALA A 171 4.60 10.40 -2.94
CA ALA A 171 4.95 10.62 -1.53
C ALA A 171 5.85 9.50 -0.98
N MET A 172 5.46 8.24 -1.22
CA MET A 172 6.23 7.06 -0.82
C MET A 172 7.62 7.03 -1.49
N SER A 173 7.69 7.32 -2.79
CA SER A 173 8.95 7.37 -3.54
C SER A 173 9.87 8.48 -3.06
N CYS A 174 9.31 9.65 -2.73
CA CYS A 174 10.06 10.73 -2.12
C CYS A 174 10.64 10.30 -0.77
N MET A 175 9.84 9.68 0.10
CA MET A 175 10.32 9.18 1.40
C MET A 175 11.40 8.09 1.26
N PHE A 176 11.28 7.18 0.30
CA PHE A 176 12.33 6.20 0.00
C PHE A 176 13.61 6.86 -0.56
N SER A 177 13.49 7.87 -1.40
CA SER A 177 14.65 8.63 -1.89
C SER A 177 15.35 9.41 -0.77
N LEU A 178 14.61 10.01 0.16
CA LEU A 178 15.16 10.63 1.38
C LEU A 178 15.88 9.61 2.26
N MET A 179 15.24 8.46 2.52
CA MET A 179 15.80 7.37 3.29
C MET A 179 17.13 6.89 2.70
N THR A 180 17.15 6.59 1.40
CA THR A 180 18.35 6.08 0.71
C THR A 180 19.46 7.12 0.61
N LEU A 181 19.13 8.41 0.51
CA LEU A 181 20.11 9.49 0.47
C LEU A 181 20.79 9.69 1.85
N VAL A 182 20.01 9.64 2.92
CA VAL A 182 20.45 10.02 4.28
C VAL A 182 21.04 8.86 5.07
N LEU A 183 20.56 7.63 4.92
CA LEU A 183 21.07 6.49 5.68
C LEU A 183 22.45 6.02 5.16
N SER A 184 23.38 5.76 6.09
CA SER A 184 24.75 5.34 5.78
C SER A 184 24.85 3.97 5.11
N GLN A 185 23.86 3.10 5.30
CA GLN A 185 23.84 1.74 4.76
C GLN A 185 23.76 1.69 3.23
N PHE A 186 23.22 2.75 2.61
CA PHE A 186 23.11 2.88 1.16
C PHE A 186 24.31 3.59 0.52
N LYS A 187 25.33 3.94 1.31
CA LYS A 187 26.53 4.61 0.81
C LYS A 187 27.34 3.64 -0.06
N LEU A 188 27.68 4.08 -1.27
CA LEU A 188 28.55 3.31 -2.17
C LEU A 188 30.02 3.49 -1.79
N ALA A 189 30.84 2.46 -2.04
CA ALA A 189 32.25 2.45 -1.71
C ALA A 189 33.07 3.43 -2.59
N SER A 190 32.69 3.58 -3.87
CA SER A 190 33.39 4.48 -4.78
C SER A 190 32.86 5.91 -4.69
N LEU A 191 33.76 6.89 -4.67
CA LEU A 191 33.42 8.31 -4.54
C LEU A 191 32.61 8.84 -5.74
N ILE A 192 32.95 8.38 -6.95
CA ILE A 192 32.30 8.82 -8.18
C ILE A 192 30.85 8.32 -8.23
N GLN A 193 30.64 7.03 -7.95
CA GLN A 193 29.28 6.47 -7.95
C GLN A 193 28.46 7.04 -6.79
N GLU A 194 29.05 7.31 -5.62
CA GLU A 194 28.34 7.96 -4.51
C GLU A 194 27.92 9.39 -4.88
N LYS A 195 28.77 10.17 -5.55
CA LYS A 195 28.39 11.50 -6.06
C LYS A 195 27.23 11.40 -7.05
N CYS A 196 27.34 10.51 -8.04
CA CYS A 196 26.27 10.28 -9.02
C CYS A 196 24.96 9.84 -8.36
N ARG A 197 25.03 8.96 -7.36
CA ARG A 197 23.87 8.51 -6.59
C ARG A 197 23.21 9.66 -5.85
N ILE A 198 23.99 10.51 -5.18
CA ILE A 198 23.48 11.67 -4.45
C ILE A 198 22.80 12.65 -5.41
N THR A 199 23.42 12.98 -6.55
CA THR A 199 22.85 13.91 -7.53
C THR A 199 21.56 13.37 -8.12
N LEU A 200 21.53 12.09 -8.52
CA LEU A 200 20.34 11.44 -9.05
C LEU A 200 19.21 11.40 -8.03
N LEU A 201 19.47 10.97 -6.78
CA LEU A 201 18.45 10.92 -5.75
C LEU A 201 17.94 12.31 -5.36
N SER A 202 18.80 13.32 -5.33
CA SER A 202 18.41 14.72 -5.07
C SER A 202 17.47 15.24 -6.16
N PHE A 203 17.76 14.90 -7.42
CA PHE A 203 16.89 15.21 -8.55
C PHE A 203 15.56 14.43 -8.49
N CYS A 204 15.57 13.16 -8.09
CA CYS A 204 14.34 12.40 -7.87
C CYS A 204 13.47 13.01 -6.77
N ILE A 205 14.04 13.43 -5.63
CA ILE A 205 13.31 14.13 -4.56
C ILE A 205 12.62 15.37 -5.12
N PHE A 206 13.35 16.17 -5.90
CA PHE A 206 12.81 17.36 -6.56
C PHE A 206 11.63 17.01 -7.47
N LEU A 207 11.82 16.07 -8.41
CA LEU A 207 10.78 15.67 -9.36
C LEU A 207 9.52 15.14 -8.65
N PHE A 208 9.68 14.19 -7.72
CA PHE A 208 8.55 13.61 -7.00
C PHE A 208 7.76 14.65 -6.22
N THR A 209 8.44 15.59 -5.55
CA THR A 209 7.76 16.63 -4.77
C THR A 209 7.05 17.65 -5.65
N VAL A 210 7.63 18.08 -6.78
CA VAL A 210 6.92 18.93 -7.75
C VAL A 210 5.65 18.22 -8.23
N THR A 211 5.76 16.97 -8.68
CA THR A 211 4.58 16.23 -9.18
C THR A 211 3.54 16.01 -8.09
N LEU A 212 3.94 15.71 -6.86
CA LEU A 212 3.04 15.52 -5.74
C LEU A 212 2.19 16.78 -5.49
N ILE A 213 2.80 17.97 -5.52
CA ILE A 213 2.08 19.23 -5.34
C ILE A 213 1.13 19.48 -6.52
N VAL A 214 1.61 19.31 -7.76
CA VAL A 214 0.79 19.50 -8.97
C VAL A 214 -0.45 18.61 -8.99
N LEU A 215 -0.39 17.41 -8.40
CA LEU A 215 -1.54 16.49 -8.30
C LEU A 215 -2.64 16.95 -7.32
N GLN A 216 -2.36 17.94 -6.46
CA GLN A 216 -3.35 18.59 -5.57
C GLN A 216 -4.14 17.66 -4.63
N SER A 217 -3.58 16.50 -4.23
CA SER A 217 -4.21 15.67 -3.20
C SER A 217 -3.86 16.19 -1.80
N ILE A 218 -4.86 16.71 -1.08
CA ILE A 218 -4.68 17.36 0.23
C ILE A 218 -4.19 16.37 1.29
N THR A 219 -4.75 15.16 1.31
CA THR A 219 -4.39 14.14 2.31
C THR A 219 -2.97 13.64 2.12
N THR A 220 -2.54 13.44 0.87
CA THR A 220 -1.19 12.97 0.56
C THR A 220 -0.14 14.05 0.76
N THR A 221 -0.43 15.29 0.37
CA THR A 221 0.45 16.45 0.64
C THR A 221 0.66 16.67 2.13
N LEU A 222 -0.41 16.64 2.93
CA LEU A 222 -0.31 16.84 4.38
C LEU A 222 0.37 15.66 5.08
N SER A 223 0.04 14.42 4.71
CA SER A 223 0.74 13.24 5.26
C SER A 223 2.22 13.25 4.88
N PHE A 224 2.58 13.57 3.64
CA PHE A 224 3.97 13.72 3.22
C PHE A 224 4.69 14.81 4.05
N ALA A 225 4.07 15.98 4.25
CA ALA A 225 4.66 17.06 5.04
C ALA A 225 4.95 16.63 6.48
N VAL A 226 4.00 15.96 7.14
CA VAL A 226 4.18 15.41 8.49
C VAL A 226 5.31 14.37 8.52
N CYS A 227 5.35 13.46 7.56
CA CYS A 227 6.37 12.40 7.51
C CYS A 227 7.76 12.94 7.20
N ALA A 228 7.88 13.92 6.31
CA ALA A 228 9.12 14.63 6.03
C ALA A 228 9.61 15.41 7.27
N PHE A 229 8.71 16.07 7.99
CA PHE A 229 9.05 16.75 9.24
C PHE A 229 9.57 15.78 10.31
N ILE A 230 8.88 14.66 10.55
CA ILE A 230 9.33 13.61 11.47
C ILE A 230 10.69 13.07 11.03
N PHE A 231 10.90 12.83 9.74
CA PHE A 231 12.16 12.35 9.19
C PHE A 231 13.31 13.33 9.49
N ILE A 232 13.10 14.63 9.34
CA ILE A 232 14.10 15.66 9.69
C ILE A 232 14.42 15.58 11.18
N CYS A 233 13.41 15.60 12.05
CA CYS A 233 13.59 15.55 13.50
C CYS A 233 14.41 14.32 13.94
N LEU A 234 14.20 13.17 13.30
CA LEU A 234 14.91 11.94 13.62
C LEU A 234 16.35 11.93 13.09
N PHE A 235 16.57 12.40 11.85
CA PHE A 235 17.83 12.15 11.13
C PHE A 235 18.74 13.37 10.99
N TYR A 236 18.30 14.56 11.39
CA TYR A 236 19.08 15.79 11.27
C TYR A 236 20.44 15.69 11.96
N GLN A 237 20.49 15.17 13.19
CA GLN A 237 21.75 15.03 13.93
C GLN A 237 22.73 14.04 13.30
N LYS A 238 22.24 13.06 12.53
CA LYS A 238 23.10 12.04 11.90
C LYS A 238 23.82 12.57 10.67
N ASN A 239 23.13 13.32 9.83
CA ASN A 239 23.66 13.82 8.55
C ASN A 239 23.10 15.22 8.24
N LYS A 240 23.50 16.22 9.03
CA LYS A 240 23.01 17.61 8.97
C LYS A 240 22.98 18.17 7.55
N VAL A 241 24.09 18.04 6.82
CA VAL A 241 24.23 18.59 5.46
C VAL A 241 23.23 17.93 4.50
N ARG A 242 23.18 16.60 4.48
CA ARG A 242 22.30 15.87 3.54
C ARG A 242 20.83 16.15 3.83
N VAL A 243 20.42 16.12 5.09
CA VAL A 243 19.03 16.40 5.49
C VAL A 243 18.66 17.85 5.16
N SER A 244 19.54 18.82 5.47
CA SER A 244 19.30 20.23 5.18
C SER A 244 19.18 20.49 3.68
N VAL A 245 20.05 19.91 2.86
CA VAL A 245 20.00 20.04 1.39
C VAL A 245 18.73 19.42 0.84
N SER A 246 18.36 18.21 1.29
CA SER A 246 17.12 17.57 0.84
C SER A 246 15.88 18.40 1.21
N TYR A 247 15.83 18.99 2.40
CA TYR A 247 14.71 19.85 2.78
C TYR A 247 14.66 21.16 1.99
N PHE A 248 15.82 21.76 1.71
CA PHE A 248 15.89 22.91 0.82
C PHE A 248 15.37 22.56 -0.58
N ILE A 249 15.74 21.41 -1.13
CA ILE A 249 15.21 20.91 -2.41
C ILE A 249 13.69 20.73 -2.35
N ILE A 250 13.16 20.14 -1.28
CA ILE A 250 11.70 19.99 -1.09
C ILE A 250 11.03 21.36 -1.04
N ALA A 251 11.56 22.33 -0.32
CA ALA A 251 10.99 23.68 -0.24
C ALA A 251 10.95 24.38 -1.61
N VAL A 252 12.05 24.30 -2.38
CA VAL A 252 12.12 24.84 -3.74
C VAL A 252 11.13 24.12 -4.66
N ALA A 253 11.04 22.79 -4.58
CA ALA A 253 10.10 22.00 -5.35
C ALA A 253 8.64 22.33 -5.02
N VAL A 254 8.31 22.56 -3.74
CA VAL A 254 6.97 22.99 -3.33
C VAL A 254 6.64 24.36 -3.90
N PHE A 255 7.57 25.32 -3.82
CA PHE A 255 7.39 26.65 -4.40
C PHE A 255 7.13 26.58 -5.91
N ILE A 256 7.92 25.79 -6.64
CA ILE A 256 7.75 25.59 -8.08
C ILE A 256 6.43 24.87 -8.37
N GLY A 257 6.06 23.84 -7.60
CA GLY A 257 4.80 23.12 -7.76
C GLY A 257 3.58 24.03 -7.57
N VAL A 258 3.59 24.89 -6.55
CA VAL A 258 2.53 25.88 -6.32
C VAL A 258 2.48 26.91 -7.46
N TYR A 259 3.63 27.37 -7.94
CA TYR A 259 3.70 28.27 -9.08
C TYR A 259 3.12 27.64 -10.36
N LEU A 260 3.45 26.37 -10.65
CA LEU A 260 2.87 25.63 -11.77
C LEU A 260 1.35 25.54 -11.67
N ILE A 261 0.81 25.25 -10.49
CA ILE A 261 -0.65 25.23 -10.27
C ILE A 261 -1.29 26.58 -10.66
N GLN A 262 -0.67 27.71 -10.28
CA GLN A 262 -1.20 29.04 -10.58
C GLN A 262 -1.20 29.37 -12.07
N LEU A 263 -0.25 28.83 -12.84
CA LEU A 263 -0.19 29.03 -14.29
C LEU A 263 -1.33 28.33 -15.03
N CYS A 264 -1.92 27.28 -14.45
CA CYS A 264 -3.01 26.50 -15.03
C CYS A 264 -4.25 26.48 -14.11
N PRO A 265 -5.05 27.57 -14.06
CA PRO A 265 -6.19 27.69 -13.14
C PRO A 265 -7.38 26.78 -13.46
N LYS A 266 -7.42 26.15 -14.65
CA LYS A 266 -8.51 25.27 -15.11
C LYS A 266 -8.80 24.07 -14.20
N TYR A 267 -7.93 23.78 -13.23
CA TYR A 267 -8.06 22.63 -12.34
C TYR A 267 -8.73 22.92 -10.99
N ILE A 268 -9.11 24.18 -10.70
CA ILE A 268 -9.53 24.64 -9.35
C ILE A 268 -11.04 24.42 -9.06
N ASP A 269 -11.89 24.23 -10.07
CA ASP A 269 -13.36 24.26 -9.88
C ASP A 269 -13.96 23.04 -9.14
N SER A 270 -13.22 21.94 -8.95
CA SER A 270 -13.71 20.76 -8.21
C SER A 270 -13.52 20.83 -6.69
N GLU A 271 -12.93 21.90 -6.16
CA GLU A 271 -12.44 21.97 -4.77
C GLU A 271 -13.54 22.30 -3.74
N ILE A 272 -14.61 22.98 -4.15
CA ILE A 272 -15.73 23.33 -3.25
C ILE A 272 -16.56 22.09 -2.92
N ILE A 273 -16.86 21.27 -3.94
CA ILE A 273 -17.62 20.02 -3.81
C ILE A 273 -16.82 19.02 -2.95
N ASN A 274 -15.50 18.91 -3.18
CA ASN A 274 -14.66 17.96 -2.47
C ASN A 274 -14.40 18.34 -1.00
N ARG A 275 -14.27 19.64 -0.69
CA ARG A 275 -14.14 20.13 0.70
C ARG A 275 -15.44 19.94 1.50
N PHE A 276 -16.58 20.17 0.86
CA PHE A 276 -17.88 19.92 1.46
C PHE A 276 -18.08 18.43 1.75
N HIS A 277 -17.70 17.56 0.80
CA HIS A 277 -17.72 16.11 0.97
C HIS A 277 -16.88 15.67 2.16
N LEU A 278 -15.58 15.98 2.20
CA LEU A 278 -14.70 15.60 3.31
C LEU A 278 -15.24 16.03 4.68
N LYS A 279 -15.82 17.23 4.77
CA LYS A 279 -16.43 17.73 6.02
C LYS A 279 -17.67 16.94 6.41
N GLN A 280 -18.54 16.61 5.46
CA GLN A 280 -19.71 15.76 5.72
C GLN A 280 -19.31 14.34 6.11
N MET A 281 -18.34 13.76 5.40
CA MET A 281 -17.80 12.43 5.67
C MET A 281 -17.21 12.31 7.08
N LEU A 282 -16.43 13.31 7.51
CA LEU A 282 -15.87 13.36 8.85
C LEU A 282 -16.97 13.46 9.91
N ARG A 283 -17.99 14.31 9.68
CA ARG A 283 -19.14 14.43 10.57
C ARG A 283 -19.89 13.10 10.70
N PHE A 284 -20.15 12.43 9.58
CA PHE A 284 -20.79 11.12 9.56
C PHE A 284 -19.98 10.06 10.30
N SER A 285 -18.67 10.02 10.06
CA SER A 285 -17.75 9.11 10.74
C SER A 285 -17.74 9.32 12.25
N ILE A 286 -17.74 10.59 12.69
CA ILE A 286 -17.81 10.95 14.12
C ILE A 286 -19.16 10.55 14.72
N SER A 287 -20.27 10.79 14.03
CA SER A 287 -21.59 10.37 14.54
C SER A 287 -21.67 8.86 14.74
N LEU A 288 -21.09 8.05 13.84
CA LEU A 288 -21.06 6.59 13.99
C LEU A 288 -20.27 6.10 15.22
N PHE A 289 -19.25 6.85 15.66
CA PHE A 289 -18.54 6.55 16.91
C PHE A 289 -19.33 6.90 18.17
N ILE A 290 -20.25 7.86 18.08
CA ILE A 290 -21.07 8.32 19.21
C ILE A 290 -22.25 7.37 19.44
N TYR A 291 -22.77 6.72 18.39
CA TYR A 291 -23.86 5.76 18.51
C TYR A 291 -23.44 4.49 19.27
N PRO A 292 -24.33 3.89 20.09
CA PRO A 292 -24.02 2.70 20.87
C PRO A 292 -23.69 1.50 19.96
N PRO A 293 -22.63 0.73 20.27
CA PRO A 293 -22.15 -0.38 19.45
C PRO A 293 -23.19 -1.43 19.09
N ALA A 294 -24.02 -1.79 20.07
CA ALA A 294 -24.94 -2.91 19.97
C ALA A 294 -26.11 -2.67 19.01
N GLU A 295 -26.45 -1.42 18.70
CA GLU A 295 -27.62 -1.08 17.88
C GLU A 295 -27.26 -0.83 16.41
N VAL A 296 -26.03 -0.38 16.14
CA VAL A 296 -25.60 0.12 14.81
C VAL A 296 -24.48 -0.71 14.17
N TRP A 297 -23.60 -1.36 14.96
CA TRP A 297 -22.37 -2.00 14.44
C TRP A 297 -22.56 -3.44 13.92
N GLU A 298 -23.77 -3.96 13.99
CA GLU A 298 -24.15 -5.29 13.47
C GLU A 298 -25.13 -5.22 12.30
N GLN A 299 -25.63 -4.02 11.95
CA GLN A 299 -26.48 -3.87 10.78
C GLN A 299 -25.61 -3.86 9.52
N PRO A 300 -25.89 -4.73 8.52
CA PRO A 300 -25.16 -4.70 7.28
C PRO A 300 -25.34 -3.32 6.66
N LEU A 301 -24.24 -2.57 6.57
CA LEU A 301 -24.14 -1.17 6.14
C LEU A 301 -24.81 -0.88 4.78
N ILE A 302 -25.22 -1.93 4.05
CA ILE A 302 -26.03 -1.90 2.84
C ILE A 302 -27.44 -1.31 3.11
N ILE A 303 -28.00 -1.50 4.32
CA ILE A 303 -29.36 -1.03 4.68
C ILE A 303 -29.38 0.48 5.02
N ASN A 304 -28.27 1.06 5.49
CA ASN A 304 -28.21 2.50 5.75
C ASN A 304 -27.78 3.34 4.53
N ALA A 305 -27.12 2.73 3.54
CA ALA A 305 -26.95 3.36 2.22
C ALA A 305 -28.30 3.63 1.52
N SER A 306 -29.37 2.89 1.88
CA SER A 306 -30.74 3.21 1.49
C SER A 306 -31.47 4.22 2.38
N MET A 307 -31.00 4.46 3.62
CA MET A 307 -31.59 5.47 4.52
C MET A 307 -31.12 6.89 4.16
N GLU A 308 -29.86 7.06 3.74
CA GLU A 308 -29.34 8.35 3.25
C GLU A 308 -29.89 8.76 1.87
N LYS A 309 -30.49 7.83 1.11
CA LYS A 309 -31.25 8.18 -0.11
C LYS A 309 -32.40 9.16 0.17
N ASN A 310 -32.90 9.25 1.41
CA ASN A 310 -34.19 9.87 1.70
C ASN A 310 -34.15 11.07 2.68
N GLN A 311 -32.99 11.53 3.19
CA GLN A 311 -32.96 12.49 4.31
C GLN A 311 -32.13 13.78 4.14
N LEU A 312 -31.55 14.05 2.97
CA LEU A 312 -30.88 15.34 2.71
C LEU A 312 -31.72 16.22 1.75
N PRO A 313 -32.61 17.10 2.26
CA PRO A 313 -33.61 17.82 1.45
C PRO A 313 -33.06 18.92 0.52
N PHE A 314 -31.73 19.07 0.40
CA PHE A 314 -31.08 20.15 -0.36
C PHE A 314 -30.22 19.68 -1.54
N LEU A 315 -30.14 18.36 -1.78
CA LEU A 315 -29.39 17.80 -2.92
C LEU A 315 -30.37 16.98 -3.75
N SER A 316 -30.56 17.40 -5.00
CA SER A 316 -31.34 16.66 -6.01
C SER A 316 -30.84 15.21 -6.12
N SER A 317 -31.75 14.25 -6.25
CA SER A 317 -31.47 12.80 -6.32
C SER A 317 -30.48 12.35 -7.40
N GLU A 318 -30.13 13.23 -8.35
CA GLU A 318 -29.16 13.00 -9.42
C GLU A 318 -27.72 13.35 -9.02
N ASN A 319 -27.53 14.18 -7.98
CA ASN A 319 -26.24 14.66 -7.54
C ASN A 319 -26.02 14.25 -6.08
N TYR A 320 -25.03 13.42 -5.84
CA TYR A 320 -24.49 13.07 -4.52
C TYR A 320 -25.14 11.89 -3.78
N ILE A 321 -24.92 10.70 -4.33
CA ILE A 321 -24.99 9.43 -3.57
C ILE A 321 -23.63 9.23 -2.91
N VAL A 322 -23.53 9.31 -1.58
CA VAL A 322 -22.33 8.86 -0.83
C VAL A 322 -22.55 7.37 -0.52
N PRO A 323 -21.99 6.42 -1.30
CA PRO A 323 -22.46 5.04 -1.20
C PRO A 323 -21.79 4.24 -0.07
N HIS A 324 -20.81 4.80 0.64
CA HIS A 324 -19.96 4.03 1.56
C HIS A 324 -19.10 4.90 2.50
N ILE A 325 -18.79 4.35 3.67
CA ILE A 325 -17.73 4.84 4.57
C ILE A 325 -16.37 4.58 3.90
N TYR A 326 -15.60 5.65 3.64
CA TYR A 326 -14.26 5.54 3.04
C TYR A 326 -13.17 5.19 4.07
N ASN A 327 -13.46 5.35 5.36
CA ASN A 327 -12.56 4.90 6.42
C ASN A 327 -12.62 3.38 6.57
N GLU A 328 -11.56 2.69 6.13
CA GLU A 328 -11.51 1.23 6.17
C GLU A 328 -11.59 0.68 7.59
N ILE A 329 -10.87 1.26 8.54
CA ILE A 329 -10.90 0.80 9.94
C ILE A 329 -12.33 0.91 10.47
N LEU A 330 -12.98 2.05 10.24
CA LEU A 330 -14.35 2.27 10.67
C LEU A 330 -15.30 1.30 9.98
N ARG A 331 -15.17 1.12 8.66
CA ARG A 331 -15.99 0.18 7.89
C ARG A 331 -15.89 -1.24 8.45
N TRP A 332 -14.68 -1.71 8.72
CA TRP A 332 -14.47 -3.04 9.29
C TRP A 332 -15.16 -3.20 10.65
N ILE A 333 -14.98 -2.24 11.55
CA ILE A 333 -15.62 -2.26 12.88
C ILE A 333 -17.15 -2.27 12.75
N MET A 334 -17.70 -1.46 11.85
CA MET A 334 -19.16 -1.30 11.67
C MET A 334 -19.83 -2.48 10.96
N THR A 335 -19.10 -3.30 10.20
CA THR A 335 -19.71 -4.42 9.43
C THR A 335 -19.70 -5.76 10.15
N GLY A 336 -19.08 -5.87 11.33
CA GLY A 336 -18.96 -7.16 12.02
C GLY A 336 -18.81 -7.06 13.53
N GLY A 337 -19.36 -6.00 14.12
CA GLY A 337 -19.49 -5.80 15.57
C GLY A 337 -18.20 -6.08 16.35
N PHE A 338 -18.37 -6.78 17.48
CA PHE A 338 -17.26 -7.07 18.40
C PHE A 338 -16.18 -7.98 17.79
N ILE A 339 -16.53 -8.91 16.90
CA ILE A 339 -15.55 -9.80 16.25
C ILE A 339 -14.58 -8.97 15.41
N ASN A 340 -15.12 -8.07 14.57
CA ASN A 340 -14.29 -7.21 13.74
C ASN A 340 -13.53 -6.16 14.57
N LEU A 341 -14.08 -5.71 15.69
CA LEU A 341 -13.36 -4.83 16.61
C LEU A 341 -12.11 -5.50 17.18
N ILE A 342 -12.23 -6.73 17.67
CA ILE A 342 -11.09 -7.48 18.22
C ILE A 342 -10.07 -7.78 17.11
N PHE A 343 -10.56 -8.21 15.94
CA PHE A 343 -9.73 -8.42 14.74
C PHE A 343 -8.92 -7.17 14.37
N MET A 344 -9.57 -6.01 14.25
CA MET A 344 -8.91 -4.75 13.90
C MET A 344 -7.95 -4.29 15.00
N SER A 345 -8.31 -4.46 16.27
CA SER A 345 -7.43 -4.17 17.41
C SER A 345 -6.14 -4.98 17.34
N LEU A 346 -6.21 -6.27 16.99
CA LEU A 346 -5.03 -7.12 16.83
C LEU A 346 -4.15 -6.72 15.63
N ILE A 347 -4.74 -6.29 14.51
CA ILE A 347 -3.97 -5.74 13.38
C ILE A 347 -3.26 -4.45 13.79
N ILE A 348 -3.97 -3.52 14.42
CA ILE A 348 -3.43 -2.22 14.82
C ILE A 348 -2.32 -2.41 15.86
N THR A 349 -2.52 -3.27 16.86
CA THR A 349 -1.50 -3.57 17.87
C THR A 349 -0.25 -4.19 17.27
N GLY A 350 -0.38 -5.13 16.32
CA GLY A 350 0.76 -5.68 15.58
C GLY A 350 1.55 -4.60 14.81
N GLY A 351 0.85 -3.70 14.11
CA GLY A 351 1.46 -2.58 13.41
C GLY A 351 2.17 -1.58 14.32
N ILE A 352 1.52 -1.19 15.43
CA ILE A 352 2.09 -0.32 16.47
C ILE A 352 3.33 -0.97 17.08
N TYR A 353 3.32 -2.29 17.29
CA TYR A 353 4.47 -3.00 17.83
C TYR A 353 5.68 -2.92 16.89
N VAL A 354 5.48 -3.02 15.56
CA VAL A 354 6.57 -2.82 14.58
C VAL A 354 7.14 -1.40 14.69
N ILE A 355 6.28 -0.38 14.82
CA ILE A 355 6.71 1.01 15.04
C ILE A 355 7.51 1.14 16.33
N TYR A 356 6.98 0.64 17.44
CA TYR A 356 7.61 0.70 18.75
C TYR A 356 9.00 0.03 18.75
N GLN A 357 9.09 -1.16 18.15
CA GLN A 357 10.36 -1.88 17.98
C GLN A 357 11.35 -1.10 17.11
N SER A 358 10.88 -0.44 16.04
CA SER A 358 11.73 0.41 15.21
C SER A 358 12.33 1.58 16.00
N ILE A 359 11.56 2.22 16.89
CA ILE A 359 11.99 3.34 17.71
C ILE A 359 13.01 2.91 18.77
N ILE A 360 12.75 1.83 19.52
CA ILE A 360 13.68 1.34 20.54
C ILE A 360 15.04 1.04 19.93
N LYS A 361 15.03 0.37 18.78
CA LYS A 361 16.26 -0.09 18.14
C LYS A 361 17.00 1.04 17.44
N TYR A 362 16.27 2.05 16.95
CA TYR A 362 16.87 3.31 16.53
C TYR A 362 17.69 3.95 17.66
N LYS A 363 17.12 3.98 18.88
CA LYS A 363 17.80 4.50 20.07
C LYS A 363 19.00 3.66 20.50
N LYS A 364 18.91 2.32 20.43
CA LYS A 364 19.98 1.41 20.88
C LYS A 364 21.14 1.28 19.89
N ASN A 365 20.84 1.02 18.62
CA ASN A 365 21.86 0.62 17.62
C ASN A 365 22.18 1.74 16.63
N GLY A 366 21.46 2.86 16.68
CA GLY A 366 21.60 3.93 15.69
C GLY A 366 21.17 3.52 14.27
N ASN A 367 20.56 2.35 14.07
CA ASN A 367 20.04 1.93 12.77
C ASN A 367 18.67 2.56 12.53
N GLY A 368 18.57 3.45 11.53
CA GLY A 368 17.32 4.13 11.16
C GLY A 368 16.56 3.51 10.00
N TYR A 369 16.96 2.34 9.52
CA TYR A 369 16.35 1.72 8.36
C TYR A 369 14.87 1.37 8.57
N SER A 370 14.55 0.66 9.65
CA SER A 370 13.16 0.23 9.95
C SER A 370 12.22 1.41 10.15
N ILE A 371 12.62 2.41 10.93
CA ILE A 371 11.77 3.59 11.19
C ILE A 371 11.57 4.42 9.91
N SER A 372 12.59 4.53 9.06
CA SER A 372 12.48 5.22 7.77
C SER A 372 11.56 4.49 6.80
N LEU A 373 11.63 3.15 6.76
CA LEU A 373 10.69 2.34 5.97
C LEU A 373 9.26 2.57 6.43
N VAL A 374 9.01 2.55 7.74
CA VAL A 374 7.65 2.78 8.26
C VAL A 374 7.16 4.18 7.89
N LEU A 375 8.00 5.21 8.04
CA LEU A 375 7.67 6.56 7.60
C LEU A 375 7.36 6.63 6.09
N ALA A 376 8.05 5.88 5.24
CA ALA A 376 7.74 5.82 3.82
C ALA A 376 6.39 5.13 3.51
N LEU A 377 5.94 4.19 4.34
CA LEU A 377 4.64 3.53 4.21
C LEU A 377 3.47 4.39 4.69
N THR A 378 3.70 5.28 5.66
CA THR A 378 2.62 6.04 6.33
C THR A 378 1.70 6.85 5.41
N PRO A 379 2.16 7.55 4.33
CA PRO A 379 1.25 8.28 3.46
C PRO A 379 0.21 7.38 2.80
N VAL A 380 0.61 6.14 2.44
CA VAL A 380 -0.30 5.15 1.86
C VAL A 380 -1.36 4.71 2.86
N VAL A 381 -0.96 4.45 4.11
CA VAL A 381 -1.86 4.03 5.19
C VAL A 381 -2.85 5.14 5.56
N ILE A 382 -2.41 6.41 5.56
CA ILE A 382 -3.29 7.54 5.82
C ILE A 382 -4.29 7.71 4.68
N ASN A 383 -3.80 7.69 3.44
CA ASN A 383 -4.65 7.84 2.26
C ASN A 383 -5.69 6.72 2.13
N SER A 384 -5.34 5.48 2.52
CA SER A 384 -6.28 4.36 2.43
C SER A 384 -7.46 4.46 3.39
N ASN A 385 -7.29 5.19 4.50
CA ASN A 385 -8.36 5.44 5.47
C ASN A 385 -9.18 6.70 5.16
N LEU A 386 -8.78 7.54 4.21
CA LEU A 386 -9.43 8.82 3.96
C LEU A 386 -10.04 8.92 2.56
N GLU A 387 -9.35 8.40 1.53
CA GLU A 387 -9.74 8.62 0.14
C GLU A 387 -9.86 7.32 -0.67
N HIS A 388 -8.94 6.37 -0.49
CA HIS A 388 -8.86 5.21 -1.39
C HIS A 388 -8.57 3.86 -0.70
N PRO A 389 -9.59 3.04 -0.40
CA PRO A 389 -9.44 1.82 0.38
C PRO A 389 -8.45 0.81 -0.23
N PHE A 390 -7.73 0.05 0.61
CA PHE A 390 -6.76 -0.97 0.20
C PHE A 390 -7.35 -2.02 -0.74
N LEU A 391 -8.64 -2.33 -0.59
CA LEU A 391 -9.32 -3.27 -1.48
C LEU A 391 -9.37 -2.83 -2.94
N GLN A 392 -9.25 -1.53 -3.19
CA GLN A 392 -9.22 -1.00 -4.55
C GLN A 392 -7.80 -0.96 -5.13
N SER A 393 -6.74 -1.13 -4.30
CA SER A 393 -5.35 -1.17 -4.77
C SER A 393 -4.52 -2.28 -4.12
N VAL A 394 -4.57 -3.47 -4.73
CA VAL A 394 -3.84 -4.66 -4.28
C VAL A 394 -2.32 -4.45 -4.33
N LEU A 395 -1.84 -3.63 -5.28
CA LEU A 395 -0.44 -3.25 -5.37
C LEU A 395 0.04 -2.59 -4.06
N HIS A 396 -0.63 -1.52 -3.63
CA HIS A 396 -0.25 -0.79 -2.41
C HIS A 396 -0.37 -1.67 -1.17
N TRP A 397 -1.44 -2.45 -1.09
CA TRP A 397 -1.65 -3.40 -0.01
C TRP A 397 -0.49 -4.42 0.10
N GLY A 398 -0.10 -5.04 -1.01
CA GLY A 398 1.03 -5.98 -1.03
C GLY A 398 2.36 -5.31 -0.71
N MET A 399 2.59 -4.10 -1.22
CA MET A 399 3.82 -3.33 -0.98
C MET A 399 3.97 -2.93 0.48
N ILE A 400 2.90 -2.51 1.15
CA ILE A 400 2.91 -2.23 2.59
C ILE A 400 3.31 -3.48 3.36
N ILE A 401 2.65 -4.61 3.10
CA ILE A 401 2.90 -5.85 3.85
C ILE A 401 4.34 -6.31 3.66
N LEU A 402 4.83 -6.29 2.42
CA LEU A 402 6.19 -6.69 2.08
C LEU A 402 7.24 -5.77 2.74
N PHE A 403 7.10 -4.44 2.62
CA PHE A 403 8.04 -3.52 3.25
C PHE A 403 7.91 -3.47 4.79
N LEU A 404 6.72 -3.70 5.35
CA LEU A 404 6.53 -3.85 6.78
C LEU A 404 7.26 -5.10 7.29
N SER A 405 7.20 -6.21 6.54
CA SER A 405 7.98 -7.41 6.83
C SER A 405 9.49 -7.14 6.76
N PHE A 406 9.95 -6.26 5.86
CA PHE A 406 11.36 -5.86 5.79
C PHE A 406 11.78 -5.02 6.99
N SER A 407 10.89 -4.15 7.48
CA SER A 407 11.11 -3.37 8.69
C SER A 407 11.25 -4.27 9.92
N ASP A 408 10.35 -5.23 10.10
CA ASP A 408 10.42 -6.20 11.20
C ASP A 408 11.63 -7.13 11.06
N ALA A 409 11.89 -7.62 9.84
CA ALA A 409 13.05 -8.44 9.54
C ALA A 409 14.37 -7.68 9.55
N SER A 410 14.43 -6.36 9.68
CA SER A 410 15.71 -5.61 9.67
C SER A 410 16.66 -5.96 10.83
N PHE A 411 16.22 -6.86 11.70
CA PHE A 411 16.94 -7.32 12.88
C PHE A 411 17.13 -8.85 12.90
N PRO A 412 18.04 -9.37 13.75
CA PRO A 412 18.20 -10.81 13.92
C PRO A 412 16.91 -11.44 14.47
N LEU A 413 16.26 -12.26 13.65
CA LEU A 413 14.99 -12.91 14.00
C LEU A 413 15.10 -13.79 15.24
N ARG A 414 16.28 -14.40 15.49
CA ARG A 414 16.50 -15.27 16.64
C ARG A 414 16.34 -14.54 17.99
N GLU A 415 16.68 -13.26 18.04
CA GLU A 415 16.56 -12.45 19.26
C GLU A 415 15.14 -11.88 19.46
N GLN A 416 14.28 -12.01 18.43
CA GLN A 416 12.97 -11.34 18.37
C GLN A 416 11.81 -12.29 18.21
N SER A 417 12.09 -13.52 17.76
CA SER A 417 11.10 -14.57 17.63
C SER A 417 10.64 -14.96 19.02
N SER A 418 9.35 -14.75 19.28
CA SER A 418 8.69 -15.34 20.46
C SER A 418 8.54 -16.85 20.28
N PHE A 419 8.39 -17.30 19.03
CA PHE A 419 8.10 -18.69 18.70
C PHE A 419 8.85 -19.15 17.44
N TYR A 420 9.29 -20.41 17.43
CA TYR A 420 9.81 -21.08 16.24
C TYR A 420 9.01 -22.35 15.97
N ILE A 421 8.66 -22.58 14.70
CA ILE A 421 7.98 -23.81 14.29
C ILE A 421 9.01 -24.95 14.24
N ASN A 422 8.62 -26.15 14.72
CA ASN A 422 9.45 -27.35 14.61
C ASN A 422 9.88 -27.59 13.14
N LYS A 423 11.09 -28.11 12.91
CA LYS A 423 11.67 -28.28 11.59
C LYS A 423 10.77 -29.09 10.63
N HIS A 424 10.13 -30.16 11.11
CA HIS A 424 9.22 -30.98 10.29
C HIS A 424 7.94 -30.23 9.91
N LEU A 425 7.33 -29.51 10.86
CA LEU A 425 6.15 -28.67 10.60
C LEU A 425 6.49 -27.50 9.68
N SER A 426 7.66 -26.90 9.85
CA SER A 426 8.17 -25.82 9.01
C SER A 426 8.33 -26.27 7.56
N LEU A 427 8.87 -27.48 7.36
CA LEU A 427 8.99 -28.11 6.04
C LEU A 427 7.62 -28.36 5.42
N LEU A 428 6.71 -29.02 6.15
CA LEU A 428 5.34 -29.30 5.67
C LEU A 428 4.61 -28.01 5.29
N PHE A 429 4.66 -27.00 6.14
CA PHE A 429 4.04 -25.70 5.89
C PHE A 429 4.65 -24.99 4.68
N SER A 430 5.98 -24.97 4.56
CA SER A 430 6.65 -24.36 3.41
C SER A 430 6.36 -25.08 2.09
N PHE A 431 6.19 -26.40 2.11
CA PHE A 431 5.84 -27.18 0.93
C PHE A 431 4.38 -27.01 0.53
N SER A 432 3.46 -27.03 1.50
CA SER A 432 2.03 -26.81 1.22
C SER A 432 1.77 -25.40 0.70
N THR A 433 2.37 -24.39 1.32
CA THR A 433 2.25 -22.99 0.86
C THR A 433 2.84 -22.78 -0.54
N PHE A 434 3.95 -23.47 -0.87
CA PHE A 434 4.49 -23.46 -2.23
C PHE A 434 3.50 -24.03 -3.26
N ILE A 435 2.95 -25.22 -2.99
CA ILE A 435 1.98 -25.89 -3.89
C ILE A 435 0.74 -25.03 -4.06
N ILE A 436 0.15 -24.55 -2.95
CA ILE A 436 -1.05 -23.72 -2.98
C ILE A 436 -0.80 -22.44 -3.76
N GLY A 437 0.32 -21.75 -3.52
CA GLY A 437 0.68 -20.54 -4.24
C GLY A 437 0.80 -20.74 -5.75
N LEU A 438 1.41 -21.86 -6.19
CA LEU A 438 1.49 -22.22 -7.61
C LEU A 438 0.13 -22.57 -8.21
N ILE A 439 -0.71 -23.32 -7.49
CA ILE A 439 -2.06 -23.66 -7.95
C ILE A 439 -2.89 -22.39 -8.15
N VAL A 440 -2.86 -21.47 -7.17
CA VAL A 440 -3.57 -20.18 -7.27
C VAL A 440 -3.06 -19.37 -8.46
N PHE A 441 -1.74 -19.34 -8.70
CA PHE A 441 -1.16 -18.66 -9.85
C PHE A 441 -1.63 -19.26 -11.19
N ILE A 442 -1.61 -20.58 -11.33
CA ILE A 442 -2.04 -21.27 -12.56
C ILE A 442 -3.54 -21.06 -12.81
N ILE A 443 -4.36 -21.21 -11.77
CA ILE A 443 -5.81 -20.95 -11.88
C ILE A 443 -6.05 -19.50 -12.26
N GLY A 444 -5.38 -18.54 -11.61
CA GLY A 444 -5.54 -17.12 -11.90
C GLY A 444 -5.11 -16.76 -13.33
N LEU A 445 -4.03 -17.36 -13.86
CA LEU A 445 -3.63 -17.20 -15.26
C LEU A 445 -4.68 -17.74 -16.24
N ASN A 446 -5.23 -18.93 -15.96
CA ASN A 446 -6.28 -19.52 -16.79
C ASN A 446 -7.54 -18.66 -16.79
N LEU A 447 -7.92 -18.11 -15.64
CA LEU A 447 -9.05 -17.18 -15.52
C LEU A 447 -8.79 -15.86 -16.25
N PHE A 448 -7.55 -15.37 -16.28
CA PHE A 448 -7.18 -14.14 -16.99
C PHE A 448 -7.16 -14.33 -18.51
N ASN A 449 -6.71 -15.49 -19.00
CA ASN A 449 -6.67 -15.82 -20.43
C ASN A 449 -8.04 -16.26 -20.99
N GLY A 450 -8.92 -16.80 -20.15
CA GLY A 450 -10.24 -17.28 -20.52
C GLY A 450 -11.29 -16.17 -20.66
N GLN A 451 -11.13 -15.25 -21.62
CA GLN A 451 -12.11 -14.20 -21.93
C GLN A 451 -13.50 -14.73 -22.36
N SER A 452 -13.69 -16.04 -22.55
CA SER A 452 -14.99 -16.64 -22.93
C SER A 452 -15.84 -17.16 -21.77
N PHE A 453 -15.30 -17.39 -20.57
CA PHE A 453 -16.08 -18.02 -19.48
C PHE A 453 -16.86 -17.00 -18.60
N PHE A 454 -16.47 -15.73 -18.62
CA PHE A 454 -17.11 -14.69 -17.81
C PHE A 454 -18.27 -13.96 -18.52
N HIS A 455 -18.38 -14.04 -19.84
CA HIS A 455 -19.50 -13.42 -20.57
C HIS A 455 -20.83 -14.14 -20.35
N THR A 456 -20.84 -15.44 -20.01
CA THR A 456 -22.08 -16.21 -19.91
C THR A 456 -22.64 -16.36 -18.50
N ASN A 457 -21.81 -16.26 -17.44
CA ASN A 457 -22.24 -16.66 -16.09
C ASN A 457 -22.43 -15.51 -15.08
N ILE A 458 -22.13 -14.25 -15.45
CA ILE A 458 -22.41 -13.07 -14.59
C ILE A 458 -23.53 -12.20 -15.19
N PHE A 459 -23.79 -12.26 -16.50
CA PHE A 459 -24.89 -11.52 -17.14
C PHE A 459 -26.28 -12.15 -16.95
N SER A 460 -26.42 -13.19 -16.13
CA SER A 460 -27.73 -13.70 -15.67
C SER A 460 -28.07 -13.30 -14.24
N PHE A 461 -27.24 -12.50 -13.56
CA PHE A 461 -27.52 -11.93 -12.24
C PHE A 461 -27.06 -10.47 -12.15
N ALA A 462 -27.76 -9.60 -12.87
CA ALA A 462 -27.98 -8.20 -12.53
C ALA A 462 -29.31 -7.76 -13.15
#